data_AF-A0A182DZR6-F1
#
_entry.id   AF-A0A182DZR6-F1
#
_cell.length_a   1.000
_cell.length_b   1.000
_cell.length_c   1.000
_cell.angle_alpha   90.00
_cell.angle_beta   90.00
_cell.angle_gamma   90.00
#
_symmetry.space_group_name_H-M   'P 1'
#
loop_
_entity.id
_entity.type
_entity.pdbx_description
1 polymer ?
#
loop_
_entity_poly.entity_id
_entity_poly.type
_entity_poly.pdbx_seq_one_letter_code
_entity_poly.pdbx_strand_id
1 'polypeptide(L)'
;MKKKRIEQQNYVRAIRQYLENRGIKVEVVTRSEYTVEVIAHADAVFSAGGDGTFLVAAQKIRDYRAVIGFNTDPLGSEGYLCITRKGTQPVGEVIDKLLKGECRWIWRQRIRVTILKWVENNKNNEESDEECYETSDKLREAR
;
A
#
# COMPACT_ATOMS: atom_id res chain seq x y z
N MET A 1 22.87 -7.44 10.08
CA MET A 1 21.40 -7.44 10.26
C MET A 1 20.89 -6.53 11.39
N LYS A 2 21.43 -6.61 12.63
CA LYS A 2 20.94 -5.76 13.76
C LYS A 2 21.05 -4.24 13.50
N LYS A 3 22.18 -3.76 12.96
CA LYS A 3 22.41 -2.33 12.66
C LYS A 3 21.37 -1.75 11.69
N LYS A 4 21.14 -2.43 10.56
CA LYS A 4 20.14 -2.04 9.55
C LYS A 4 18.73 -1.94 10.12
N ARG A 5 18.33 -2.90 10.98
CA ARG A 5 17.01 -2.87 11.63
C ARG A 5 16.87 -1.65 12.55
N ILE A 6 17.92 -1.29 13.27
CA ILE A 6 17.93 -0.10 14.15
C ILE A 6 17.81 1.18 13.32
N GLU A 7 18.54 1.28 12.20
CA GLU A 7 18.47 2.44 11.29
C GLU A 7 17.05 2.62 10.73
N GLN A 8 16.40 1.53 10.30
CA GLN A 8 15.01 1.56 9.83
C GLN A 8 14.04 2.00 10.93
N GLN A 9 14.19 1.48 12.15
CA GLN A 9 13.38 1.88 13.30
C GLN A 9 13.58 3.35 13.66
N ASN A 10 14.81 3.85 13.60
CA ASN A 10 15.10 5.27 13.84
C ASN A 10 14.47 6.15 12.75
N TYR A 11 14.48 5.71 11.49
CA TYR A 11 13.83 6.43 10.41
C TYR A 11 12.31 6.52 10.62
N VAL A 12 11.66 5.41 11.00
CA VAL A 12 10.22 5.39 11.34
C VAL A 12 9.91 6.32 12.52
N ARG A 13 10.74 6.30 13.57
CA ARG A 13 10.59 7.20 14.72
C ARG A 13 10.71 8.66 14.30
N ALA A 14 11.64 8.97 13.40
CA ALA A 14 11.80 10.32 12.89
C ALA A 14 10.56 10.77 12.10
N ILE A 15 10.05 9.96 11.15
CA ILE A 15 8.79 10.26 10.44
C ILE A 15 7.67 10.58 11.44
N ARG A 16 7.46 9.69 12.42
CA ARG A 16 6.44 9.85 13.46
C ARG A 16 6.59 11.18 14.21
N GLN A 17 7.78 11.45 14.74
CA GLN A 17 8.04 12.65 15.52
C GLN A 17 7.82 13.93 14.70
N TYR A 18 8.24 13.95 13.43
CA TYR A 18 8.04 15.11 12.55
C TYR A 18 6.55 15.39 12.27
N LEU A 19 5.74 14.34 12.08
CA LEU A 19 4.29 14.46 11.88
C LEU A 19 3.57 14.87 13.18
N GLU A 20 3.87 14.22 14.30
CA GLU A 20 3.27 14.52 15.61
C GLU A 20 3.57 15.97 16.05
N ASN A 21 4.79 16.46 15.81
CA ASN A 21 5.18 17.85 16.08
C ASN A 21 4.39 18.88 15.25
N ARG A 22 3.72 18.45 14.18
CA ARG A 22 2.85 19.28 13.33
C ARG A 22 1.36 19.05 13.63
N GLY A 23 1.05 18.42 14.75
CA GLY A 23 -0.32 18.17 15.22
C GLY A 23 -1.02 17.01 14.52
N ILE A 24 -0.29 16.19 13.76
CA ILE A 24 -0.87 15.04 13.05
C ILE A 24 -0.83 13.82 13.96
N LYS A 25 -1.99 13.19 14.17
CA LYS A 25 -2.07 11.93 14.91
C LYS A 25 -1.45 10.81 14.08
N VAL A 26 -0.48 10.10 14.64
CA VAL A 26 0.22 8.99 13.97
C VAL A 26 0.01 7.69 14.73
N GLU A 27 -0.41 6.66 14.00
CA GLU A 27 -0.43 5.28 14.48
C GLU A 27 0.60 4.48 13.68
N VAL A 28 1.58 3.87 14.37
CA VAL A 28 2.62 3.05 13.74
C VAL A 28 2.27 1.59 13.96
N VAL A 29 2.00 0.88 12.88
CA VAL A 29 1.71 -0.56 12.90
C VAL A 29 2.74 -1.35 12.10
N THR A 30 2.98 -2.59 12.52
CA THR A 30 3.78 -3.56 11.77
C THR A 30 2.97 -4.18 10.63
N ARG A 31 3.65 -4.93 9.76
CA ARG A 31 3.01 -5.64 8.65
C ARG A 31 1.91 -6.61 9.10
N SER A 32 2.09 -7.26 10.25
CA SER A 32 1.12 -8.21 10.82
C SER A 32 -0.11 -7.50 11.40
N GLU A 33 0.05 -6.27 11.88
CA GLU A 33 -1.02 -5.46 12.48
C GLU A 33 -1.77 -4.60 11.45
N TYR A 34 -1.24 -4.47 10.23
CA TYR A 34 -1.83 -3.64 9.18
C TYR A 34 -3.09 -4.28 8.58
N THR A 35 -4.25 -3.98 9.15
CA THR A 35 -5.58 -4.45 8.72
C THR A 35 -6.44 -3.32 8.12
N VAL A 36 -7.62 -3.66 7.57
CA VAL A 36 -8.53 -2.66 6.97
C VAL A 36 -9.15 -1.77 8.05
N GLU A 37 -9.37 -2.32 9.23
CA GLU A 37 -9.96 -1.65 10.38
C GLU A 37 -9.03 -0.54 10.90
N VAL A 38 -7.73 -0.81 11.00
CA VAL A 38 -6.71 0.19 11.36
C VAL A 38 -6.69 1.33 10.34
N ILE A 39 -6.79 1.00 9.05
CA ILE A 39 -6.75 1.99 7.97
C ILE A 39 -7.95 2.93 8.01
N ALA A 40 -9.13 2.43 8.38
CA ALA A 40 -10.38 3.17 8.29
C ALA A 40 -10.37 4.53 9.03
N HIS A 41 -9.51 4.67 10.05
CA HIS A 41 -9.42 5.86 10.89
C HIS A 41 -8.36 6.89 10.48
N ALA A 42 -7.42 6.55 9.60
CA ALA A 42 -6.41 7.52 9.17
C ALA A 42 -7.00 8.52 8.15
N ASP A 43 -6.20 9.40 7.54
CA ASP A 43 -6.57 10.14 6.30
C ASP A 43 -5.63 9.81 5.13
N ALA A 44 -4.42 9.38 5.45
CA ALA A 44 -3.39 8.94 4.51
C ALA A 44 -2.57 7.81 5.15
N VAL A 45 -1.91 6.98 4.34
CA VAL A 45 -1.05 5.89 4.79
C VAL A 45 0.38 6.15 4.37
N PHE A 46 1.30 6.06 5.33
CA PHE A 46 2.73 6.18 5.11
C PHE A 46 3.36 4.77 5.19
N SER A 47 4.00 4.31 4.12
CA SER A 47 4.76 3.06 4.15
C SER A 47 6.24 3.34 4.37
N ALA A 48 6.85 2.73 5.38
CA ALA A 48 8.28 2.87 5.66
C ALA A 48 9.01 1.55 5.34
N GLY A 49 9.72 1.52 4.21
CA GLY A 49 10.33 0.33 3.65
C GLY A 49 10.60 0.49 2.16
N GLY A 50 10.95 -0.59 1.46
CA GLY A 50 11.08 -0.57 0.01
C GLY A 50 9.74 -0.67 -0.72
N ASP A 51 9.80 -0.91 -2.03
CA ASP A 51 8.61 -1.03 -2.90
C ASP A 51 7.65 -2.14 -2.45
N GLY A 52 8.17 -3.25 -1.92
CA GLY A 52 7.33 -4.33 -1.38
C GLY A 52 6.46 -3.87 -0.21
N THR A 53 6.99 -3.02 0.68
CA THR A 53 6.22 -2.45 1.80
C THR A 53 5.18 -1.45 1.28
N PHE A 54 5.54 -0.65 0.27
CA PHE A 54 4.59 0.25 -0.40
C PHE A 54 3.41 -0.53 -1.01
N LEU A 55 3.67 -1.62 -1.72
CA LEU A 55 2.63 -2.45 -2.32
C LEU A 55 1.74 -3.10 -1.25
N VAL A 56 2.32 -3.57 -0.14
CA VAL A 56 1.57 -4.10 1.01
C VAL A 56 0.67 -3.04 1.65
N ALA A 57 1.13 -1.79 1.75
CA ALA A 57 0.30 -0.69 2.22
C ALA A 57 -0.85 -0.43 1.23
N ALA A 58 -0.50 -0.25 -0.04
CA ALA A 58 -1.44 0.10 -1.08
C ALA A 58 -2.52 -0.98 -1.29
N GLN A 59 -2.21 -2.28 -1.14
CA GLN A 59 -3.16 -3.37 -1.46
C GLN A 59 -4.50 -3.29 -0.69
N LYS A 60 -4.48 -2.71 0.53
CA LYS A 60 -5.66 -2.59 1.40
C LYS A 60 -6.44 -1.29 1.18
N ILE A 61 -5.87 -0.35 0.42
CA ILE A 61 -6.51 0.90 0.03
C ILE A 61 -7.28 0.68 -1.26
N ARG A 62 -8.61 0.83 -1.20
CA ARG A 62 -9.54 0.67 -2.33
C ARG A 62 -10.29 1.95 -2.69
N ASP A 63 -10.05 3.03 -1.97
CA ASP A 63 -10.64 4.35 -2.17
C ASP A 63 -9.57 5.37 -2.63
N TYR A 64 -9.81 6.67 -2.40
CA TYR A 64 -8.96 7.76 -2.85
C TYR A 64 -7.86 8.16 -1.86
N ARG A 65 -7.66 7.40 -0.77
CA ARG A 65 -6.69 7.76 0.27
C ARG A 65 -5.27 7.69 -0.26
N ALA A 66 -4.47 8.68 0.10
CA ALA A 66 -3.09 8.78 -0.34
C ALA A 66 -2.23 7.69 0.32
N VAL A 67 -1.34 7.10 -0.48
CA VAL A 67 -0.28 6.19 0.00
C VAL A 67 1.07 6.83 -0.31
N ILE A 68 1.84 7.14 0.72
CA ILE A 68 3.15 7.80 0.62
C ILE A 68 4.24 6.84 1.06
N GLY A 69 5.17 6.50 0.15
CA GLY A 69 6.28 5.60 0.45
C GLY A 69 7.56 6.32 0.85
N PHE A 70 8.15 5.94 1.98
CA PHE A 70 9.49 6.33 2.40
C PHE A 70 10.42 5.12 2.31
N ASN A 71 11.45 5.21 1.48
CA ASN A 71 12.48 4.18 1.39
C ASN A 71 13.41 4.25 2.62
N THR A 72 13.28 3.28 3.52
CA THR A 72 14.13 3.16 4.72
C THR A 72 15.42 2.38 4.48
N ASP A 73 15.67 1.90 3.25
CA ASP A 73 16.87 1.17 2.86
C ASP A 73 17.37 1.61 1.47
N PRO A 74 17.84 2.87 1.33
CA PRO A 74 18.29 3.43 0.05
C PRO A 74 19.57 2.78 -0.49
N LEU A 75 20.34 2.09 0.36
CA LEU A 75 21.53 1.35 -0.08
C LEU A 75 21.16 -0.04 -0.63
N GLY A 76 20.14 -0.68 -0.06
CA GLY A 76 19.70 -2.03 -0.45
C GLY A 76 18.55 -2.07 -1.45
N SER A 77 17.90 -0.93 -1.76
CA SER A 77 16.77 -0.88 -2.69
C SER A 77 16.62 0.47 -3.40
N GLU A 78 16.12 0.46 -4.64
CA GLU A 78 15.88 1.67 -5.44
C GLU A 78 14.71 2.50 -4.88
N GLY A 79 13.62 1.84 -4.46
CA GLY A 79 12.41 2.49 -3.96
C GLY A 79 11.68 3.30 -5.03
N TYR A 80 11.42 2.73 -6.21
CA TYR A 80 10.79 3.46 -7.33
C TYR A 80 9.38 3.97 -7.03
N LEU A 81 8.68 3.34 -6.10
CA LEU A 81 7.35 3.75 -5.63
C LEU A 81 7.44 4.73 -4.46
N CYS A 82 8.59 4.79 -3.78
CA CYS A 82 8.82 5.68 -2.64
C CYS A 82 9.29 7.08 -3.11
N ILE A 83 8.83 8.13 -2.42
CA ILE A 83 9.17 9.52 -2.76
C ILE A 83 10.65 9.83 -2.52
N THR A 84 11.28 9.13 -1.56
CA THR A 84 12.69 9.34 -1.23
C THR A 84 13.63 8.56 -2.14
N ARG A 85 13.18 7.52 -2.85
CA ARG A 85 14.03 6.64 -3.69
C ARG A 85 15.35 6.26 -2.99
N LYS A 86 16.50 6.52 -3.60
CA LYS A 86 17.85 6.43 -3.01
C LYS A 86 18.34 7.72 -2.36
N GLY A 87 17.49 8.75 -2.32
CA GLY A 87 17.82 10.06 -1.77
C GLY A 87 18.14 9.99 -0.28
N THR A 88 19.12 10.79 0.12
CA THR A 88 19.56 10.97 1.51
C THR A 88 18.96 12.22 2.16
N GLN A 89 17.91 12.77 1.54
CA GLN A 89 17.24 13.97 2.02
C GLN A 89 16.75 13.77 3.46
N PRO A 90 16.94 14.77 4.34
CA PRO A 90 16.39 14.71 5.68
C PRO A 90 14.87 14.50 5.64
N VAL A 91 14.38 13.57 6.47
CA VAL A 91 12.95 13.22 6.51
C VAL A 91 12.05 14.44 6.77
N GLY A 92 12.54 15.39 7.59
CA GLY A 92 11.83 16.62 7.90
C GLY A 92 11.57 17.49 6.68
N GLU A 93 12.57 17.69 5.82
CA GLU A 93 12.42 18.47 4.59
C GLU A 93 11.40 17.84 3.64
N VAL A 94 11.42 16.51 3.54
CA VAL A 94 10.48 15.77 2.69
C VAL A 94 9.04 15.92 3.22
N ILE A 95 8.85 15.81 4.54
CA ILE A 95 7.55 16.00 5.19
C ILE A 95 7.08 17.45 5.06
N ASP A 96 7.97 18.44 5.21
CA ASP A 96 7.62 19.85 5.05
C ASP A 96 7.13 20.16 3.64
N LYS A 97 7.83 19.65 2.61
CA LYS A 97 7.38 19.77 1.23
C LYS A 97 6.02 19.10 1.02
N LEU A 98 5.85 17.90 1.56
CA LEU A 98 4.57 17.17 1.47
C LEU A 98 3.41 17.97 2.07
N LEU A 99 3.61 18.54 3.27
CA LEU A 99 2.56 19.29 3.98
C LEU A 99 2.29 20.68 3.38
N LYS A 100 3.28 21.29 2.73
CA LYS A 100 3.09 22.51 1.93
C LYS A 100 2.40 22.25 0.58
N GLY A 101 2.18 20.99 0.22
CA GLY A 101 1.64 20.62 -1.09
C GLY A 101 2.67 20.75 -2.23
N GLU A 102 3.96 20.85 -1.92
CA GLU A 102 5.06 20.89 -2.88
C GLU A 102 5.39 19.48 -3.41
N CYS A 103 4.35 18.77 -3.84
CA CYS A 103 4.45 17.42 -4.38
C CYS A 103 3.42 17.21 -5.48
N ARG A 104 3.71 16.25 -6.37
CA ARG A 104 2.77 15.84 -7.40
C ARG A 104 2.15 14.51 -7.02
N TRP A 105 0.84 14.49 -6.85
CA TRP A 105 0.06 13.26 -6.70
C TRP A 105 -0.01 12.51 -8.02
N ILE A 106 0.11 11.18 -7.95
CA ILE A 106 0.09 10.31 -9.13
C ILE A 106 -0.98 9.24 -8.92
N TRP A 107 -1.97 9.24 -9.81
CA TRP A 107 -2.92 8.14 -9.92
C TRP A 107 -2.24 6.95 -10.58
N ARG A 108 -2.07 5.86 -9.83
CA ARG A 108 -1.49 4.62 -10.35
C ARG A 108 -2.60 3.67 -10.79
N GLN A 109 -2.56 3.29 -12.06
CA GLN A 109 -3.47 2.28 -12.60
C GLN A 109 -3.26 0.93 -11.92
N ARG A 110 -4.35 0.18 -11.74
CA ARG A 110 -4.35 -1.16 -11.15
C ARG A 110 -5.07 -2.13 -12.06
N ILE A 111 -4.57 -3.35 -12.12
CA ILE A 111 -5.18 -4.43 -12.88
C ILE A 111 -6.13 -5.18 -11.94
N ARG A 112 -7.39 -5.33 -12.36
CA ARG A 112 -8.37 -6.23 -11.71
C ARG A 112 -8.37 -7.55 -12.47
N VAL A 113 -7.99 -8.62 -11.79
CA VAL A 113 -7.96 -9.97 -12.35
C VAL A 113 -9.08 -10.80 -11.72
N THR A 114 -9.88 -11.47 -12.56
CA THR A 114 -10.87 -12.47 -12.14
C THR A 114 -10.40 -13.81 -12.70
N ILE A 115 -10.24 -14.81 -11.83
CA ILE A 115 -9.90 -16.18 -12.24
C ILE A 115 -11.20 -16.97 -12.28
N LEU A 116 -11.57 -17.45 -13.46
CA LEU A 116 -12.75 -18.29 -13.66
C LEU A 116 -12.31 -19.75 -13.67
N LYS A 117 -12.97 -20.60 -12.89
CA LYS A 117 -12.78 -22.04 -12.99
C LYS A 117 -13.55 -22.49 -14.23
N TRP A 118 -12.83 -23.07 -15.18
CA TRP A 118 -13.46 -23.74 -16.30
C TRP A 118 -13.97 -25.10 -15.81
N VAL A 119 -15.28 -25.31 -15.90
CA VAL A 119 -15.89 -26.62 -15.64
C VAL A 119 -16.09 -27.28 -17.00
N GLU A 120 -15.52 -28.46 -17.18
CA GLU A 120 -15.78 -29.27 -18.36
C GLU A 120 -17.15 -29.93 -18.12
N ASN A 121 -18.09 -29.82 -19.08
CA ASN A 121 -19.44 -30.40 -18.95
C ASN A 121 -19.37 -31.92 -18.76
N ASN A 122 -19.20 -32.36 -17.51
CA ASN A 122 -19.48 -33.72 -17.11
C ASN A 122 -20.99 -33.76 -16.88
N LYS A 123 -21.70 -34.42 -17.80
CA LYS A 123 -23.17 -34.61 -17.82
C LYS A 123 -23.77 -35.28 -16.56
N ASN A 124 -23.04 -35.34 -15.46
CA ASN A 124 -23.41 -36.02 -14.22
C ASN A 124 -23.59 -35.06 -13.03
N ASN A 125 -23.32 -33.74 -13.15
CA ASN A 125 -23.47 -32.76 -12.07
C ASN A 125 -24.16 -31.47 -12.58
N GLU A 126 -25.42 -31.58 -12.99
CA GLU A 126 -26.15 -30.47 -13.65
C GLU A 126 -26.48 -29.30 -12.69
N GLU A 127 -26.63 -29.54 -11.37
CA GLU A 127 -27.05 -28.48 -10.44
C GLU A 127 -25.91 -27.56 -9.93
N SER A 128 -24.66 -28.04 -9.82
CA SER A 128 -23.55 -27.20 -9.32
C SER A 128 -22.93 -26.30 -10.38
N ASP A 129 -23.14 -26.66 -11.65
CA ASP A 129 -22.41 -26.07 -12.76
C ASP A 129 -23.14 -24.82 -13.29
N GLU A 130 -24.48 -24.80 -13.30
CA GLU A 130 -25.29 -23.65 -13.74
C GLU A 130 -25.04 -22.38 -12.92
N GLU A 131 -24.92 -22.49 -11.59
CA GLU A 131 -24.66 -21.35 -10.69
C GLU A 131 -23.28 -20.70 -10.96
N CYS A 132 -22.27 -21.51 -11.28
CA CYS A 132 -20.94 -21.02 -11.63
C CYS A 132 -20.92 -20.31 -12.99
N TYR A 133 -21.67 -20.80 -13.98
CA TYR A 133 -21.74 -20.19 -15.31
C TYR A 133 -22.48 -18.85 -15.28
N GLU A 134 -23.64 -18.79 -14.62
CA GLU A 134 -24.37 -17.53 -14.48
C GLU A 134 -23.53 -16.47 -13.76
N THR A 135 -22.77 -16.87 -12.74
CA THR A 135 -21.89 -15.95 -12.01
C THR A 135 -20.74 -15.47 -12.90
N SER A 136 -20.16 -16.34 -13.72
CA SER A 136 -19.12 -15.99 -14.70
C SER A 136 -19.63 -14.99 -15.74
N ASP A 137 -20.81 -15.22 -16.32
CA ASP A 137 -21.34 -14.38 -17.38
C ASP A 137 -21.83 -13.03 -16.86
N LYS A 138 -22.48 -12.99 -15.68
CA LYS A 138 -22.79 -11.73 -14.97
C LYS A 138 -21.53 -10.91 -14.68
N LEU A 139 -20.41 -11.57 -14.33
CA LEU A 139 -19.12 -10.90 -14.11
C LEU A 139 -18.44 -10.42 -15.39
N ARG A 140 -18.75 -11.04 -16.54
CA ARG A 140 -18.27 -10.60 -17.87
C ARG A 140 -19.08 -9.43 -18.40
N GLU A 141 -20.39 -9.41 -18.20
CA GLU A 141 -21.30 -8.35 -18.63
C GLU A 141 -21.20 -7.08 -17.77
N ALA A 142 -20.80 -7.20 -16.51
CA ALA A 142 -20.58 -6.05 -15.61
C ALA A 142 -19.24 -5.32 -15.80
N ARG A 143 -18.49 -5.61 -16.88
CA ARG A 143 -17.27 -4.90 -17.30
C ARG A 143 -17.58 -3.85 -18.35
#